data_AF-A0A2D6JDJ2-F1
#
_entry.id   AF-A0A2D6JDJ2-F1
#
_cell.length_a   1.000
_cell.length_b   1.000
_cell.length_c   1.000
_cell.angle_alpha   90.00
_cell.angle_beta   90.00
_cell.angle_gamma   90.00
#
_symmetry.space_group_name_H-M   'P 1'
#
loop_
_entity.id
_entity.type
_entity.pdbx_description
1 polymer ?
#
loop_
_entity_poly.entity_id
_entity_poly.type
_entity_poly.pdbx_seq_one_letter_code
_entity_poly.pdbx_strand_id
1 'polypeptide(L)'
;MGTINPVRNYMSLTPIHIQIDSSIEEAANLMAEKNISHLPVLYRGKICGIISHEDVKAALVSALDLEIKDIMNENVVMMLPNTSVKVAIQKMLENKISSVVVHEVDGSIVGIFTSTDAMVVLNSMIDFLEGDLLKARFWNFLNKEYNSVKDGFKRLLA
;
A
#
# COMPACT_ATOMS: atom_id res chain seq x y z
N MET A 1 -1.88 -12.62 20.12
CA MET A 1 -2.05 -11.16 19.94
C MET A 1 -1.50 -10.83 18.57
N GLY A 2 -2.36 -10.46 17.63
CA GLY A 2 -1.90 -10.11 16.27
C GLY A 2 -0.98 -8.89 16.35
N THR A 3 0.24 -9.03 15.85
CA THR A 3 1.19 -7.93 15.76
C THR A 3 0.53 -6.82 14.93
N ILE A 4 0.47 -5.60 15.46
CA ILE A 4 0.07 -4.45 14.66
C ILE A 4 1.11 -4.32 13.56
N ASN A 5 0.68 -4.39 12.30
CA ASN A 5 1.52 -4.12 11.14
C ASN A 5 1.44 -2.61 10.85
N PRO A 6 2.44 -1.81 11.22
CA PRO A 6 2.41 -0.37 11.02
C PRO A 6 2.72 0.00 9.57
N VAL A 7 2.17 1.12 9.08
CA VAL A 7 2.41 1.60 7.71
C VAL A 7 3.88 1.83 7.41
N ARG A 8 4.68 2.25 8.40
CA ARG A 8 6.13 2.48 8.24
C ARG A 8 6.93 1.27 7.74
N ASN A 9 6.40 0.06 7.90
CA ASN A 9 7.07 -1.15 7.44
C ASN A 9 6.89 -1.41 5.94
N TYR A 10 5.95 -0.69 5.30
CA TYR A 10 5.57 -0.91 3.91
C TYR A 10 5.60 0.36 3.07
N MET A 11 5.51 1.55 3.69
CA MET A 11 5.54 2.82 2.98
C MET A 11 6.85 3.04 2.23
N SER A 12 6.79 3.79 1.14
CA SER A 12 7.98 4.34 0.50
C SER A 12 8.50 5.52 1.31
N LEU A 13 9.80 5.51 1.64
CA LEU A 13 10.47 6.60 2.35
C LEU A 13 10.76 7.77 1.41
N THR A 14 10.85 8.98 1.98
CA THR A 14 11.24 10.21 1.25
C THR A 14 10.44 10.37 -0.05
N PRO A 15 9.12 10.62 0.04
CA PRO A 15 8.27 10.57 -1.14
C PRO A 15 8.73 11.60 -2.17
N ILE A 16 8.88 11.13 -3.41
CA ILE A 16 9.12 11.99 -4.56
C ILE A 16 7.94 12.95 -4.66
N HIS A 17 8.24 14.24 -4.74
CA HIS A 17 7.26 15.32 -4.67
C HIS A 17 7.41 16.25 -5.87
N ILE A 18 6.44 17.14 -6.03
CA ILE A 18 6.44 18.19 -7.04
C ILE A 18 6.14 19.54 -6.40
N GLN A 19 6.56 20.65 -7.05
CA GLN A 19 6.19 21.99 -6.59
C GLN A 19 4.80 22.37 -7.14
N ILE A 20 4.10 23.25 -6.43
CA ILE A 20 2.77 23.73 -6.82
C ILE A 20 2.76 24.52 -8.15
N ASP A 21 3.90 25.08 -8.54
CA ASP A 21 4.12 25.87 -9.75
C ASP A 21 4.76 25.08 -10.90
N SER A 22 5.00 23.78 -10.71
CA SER A 22 5.43 22.89 -11.78
C SER A 22 4.34 22.70 -12.83
N SER A 23 4.75 22.22 -14.02
CA SER A 23 3.81 21.88 -15.08
C SER A 23 3.19 20.48 -14.90
N ILE A 24 2.03 20.26 -15.54
CA ILE A 24 1.41 18.93 -15.60
C ILE A 24 2.31 17.94 -16.36
N GLU A 25 3.03 18.40 -17.38
CA GLU A 25 3.98 17.57 -18.14
C GLU A 25 5.15 17.10 -17.26
N GLU A 26 5.69 17.99 -16.42
CA GLU A 26 6.70 17.61 -15.42
C GLU A 26 6.17 16.54 -14.47
N ALA A 27 4.94 16.67 -13.98
CA ALA A 27 4.31 15.65 -13.14
C ALA A 27 4.18 14.31 -13.87
N ALA A 28 3.70 14.33 -15.12
CA ALA A 28 3.54 13.13 -15.93
C ALA A 28 4.87 12.43 -16.19
N ASN A 29 5.90 13.19 -16.57
CA ASN A 29 7.24 12.68 -16.82
C ASN A 29 7.87 12.10 -15.54
N LEU A 30 7.74 12.79 -14.40
CA LEU A 30 8.27 12.32 -13.13
C LEU A 30 7.56 11.03 -12.67
N MET A 31 6.24 10.95 -12.81
CA MET A 31 5.47 9.74 -12.52
C MET A 31 5.91 8.55 -13.40
N ALA A 32 6.08 8.78 -14.70
CA ALA A 32 6.51 7.75 -15.64
C ALA A 32 7.95 7.28 -15.38
N GLU A 33 8.88 8.21 -15.20
CA GLU A 33 10.30 7.91 -14.96
C GLU A 33 10.51 7.14 -13.66
N LYS A 34 9.79 7.54 -12.60
CA LYS A 34 9.93 6.95 -11.27
C LYS A 34 8.98 5.77 -11.03
N ASN A 35 8.12 5.47 -12.00
CA ASN A 35 7.09 4.43 -11.91
C ASN A 35 6.22 4.58 -10.65
N ILE A 36 5.74 5.79 -10.40
CA ILE A 36 4.88 6.14 -9.26
C ILE A 36 3.58 6.78 -9.75
N SER A 37 2.51 6.61 -8.97
CA SER A 37 1.16 7.07 -9.34
C SER A 37 0.67 8.27 -8.56
N HIS A 38 1.47 8.77 -7.60
CA HIS A 38 1.09 9.88 -6.73
C HIS A 38 2.29 10.76 -6.45
N LEU A 39 2.06 12.07 -6.40
CA LEU A 39 3.05 13.06 -6.01
C LEU A 39 2.44 13.97 -4.96
N PRO A 40 3.00 14.04 -3.74
CA PRO A 40 2.76 15.15 -2.84
C PRO A 40 3.15 16.46 -3.52
N VAL A 41 2.30 17.47 -3.38
CA VAL A 41 2.54 18.83 -3.89
C VAL A 41 3.06 19.68 -2.75
N LEU A 42 4.20 20.34 -2.97
CA LEU A 42 4.81 21.25 -2.02
C LEU A 42 4.62 22.71 -2.44
N TYR A 43 4.42 23.57 -1.44
CA TYR A 43 4.57 25.01 -1.57
C TYR A 43 5.54 25.50 -0.49
N ARG A 44 6.66 26.10 -0.91
CA ARG A 44 7.71 26.59 0.01
C ARG A 44 8.17 25.52 1.02
N GLY A 45 8.33 24.29 0.54
CA GLY A 45 8.79 23.14 1.33
C GLY A 45 7.73 22.51 2.25
N LYS A 46 6.48 22.96 2.22
CA LYS A 46 5.37 22.36 2.98
C LYS A 46 4.39 21.66 2.06
N ILE A 47 3.86 20.50 2.47
CA ILE A 47 2.77 19.86 1.72
C ILE A 47 1.55 20.78 1.71
N CYS A 48 1.01 21.00 0.52
CA CYS A 48 -0.23 21.72 0.30
C CYS A 48 -1.28 20.91 -0.48
N GLY A 49 -0.90 19.77 -1.05
CA GLY A 49 -1.82 18.91 -1.77
C GLY A 49 -1.19 17.58 -2.17
N ILE A 50 -1.97 16.79 -2.90
CA ILE A 50 -1.51 15.58 -3.57
C ILE A 50 -2.16 15.50 -4.94
N ILE A 51 -1.41 15.06 -5.94
CA ILE A 51 -1.95 14.69 -7.25
C ILE A 51 -1.74 13.20 -7.48
N SER A 52 -2.71 12.58 -8.13
CA SER A 52 -2.63 11.23 -8.65
C SER A 52 -2.40 11.23 -10.16
N HIS A 53 -1.98 10.08 -10.68
CA HIS A 53 -1.83 9.87 -12.10
C HIS A 53 -3.17 10.02 -12.87
N GLU A 54 -4.30 9.76 -12.21
CA GLU A 54 -5.63 9.99 -12.80
C GLU A 54 -5.95 11.49 -12.92
N ASP A 55 -5.55 12.31 -11.93
CA ASP A 55 -5.68 13.77 -12.00
C ASP A 55 -4.85 14.34 -13.16
N VAL A 56 -3.60 13.89 -13.28
CA VAL A 56 -2.68 14.27 -14.36
C VAL A 56 -3.24 13.87 -15.73
N LYS A 57 -3.72 12.63 -15.87
CA LYS A 57 -4.35 12.14 -17.10
C LYS A 57 -5.57 12.98 -17.49
N ALA A 58 -6.46 13.22 -16.54
CA ALA A 58 -7.67 14.00 -16.78
C ALA A 58 -7.33 15.42 -17.25
N ALA A 59 -6.28 16.02 -16.69
CA ALA A 59 -5.84 17.34 -17.07
C ALA A 59 -5.20 17.38 -18.47
N LEU A 60 -4.35 16.41 -18.81
CA LEU A 60 -3.69 16.32 -20.13
C LEU A 60 -4.67 16.15 -21.30
N VAL A 61 -5.81 15.49 -21.07
CA VAL A 61 -6.86 15.34 -22.09
C VAL A 61 -7.89 16.46 -22.07
N SER A 62 -7.79 17.37 -21.10
CA SER A 62 -8.66 18.54 -21.04
C SER A 62 -8.25 19.57 -22.11
N ALA A 63 -9.22 20.31 -22.63
CA ALA A 63 -8.95 21.45 -23.51
C ALA A 63 -8.65 22.75 -22.74
N LEU A 64 -8.37 22.64 -21.44
CA LEU A 64 -8.14 23.75 -20.53
C LEU A 64 -6.64 23.90 -20.27
N ASP A 65 -6.21 25.14 -20.08
CA ASP A 65 -4.87 25.46 -19.60
C ASP A 65 -4.90 25.37 -18.07
N LEU A 66 -4.56 24.19 -17.55
CA LEU A 66 -4.60 23.86 -16.12
C LEU A 66 -3.18 23.81 -15.54
N GLU A 67 -3.05 24.19 -14.27
CA GLU A 67 -1.84 24.04 -13.48
C GLU A 67 -2.01 22.98 -12.38
N ILE A 68 -0.92 22.61 -11.73
CA ILE A 68 -0.92 21.64 -10.61
C ILE A 68 -1.89 22.07 -9.50
N LYS A 69 -1.92 23.37 -9.18
CA LYS A 69 -2.82 23.93 -8.16
C LYS A 69 -4.31 23.72 -8.48
N ASP A 70 -4.67 23.59 -9.75
CA ASP A 70 -6.07 23.45 -10.19
C ASP A 70 -6.54 22.00 -10.14
N ILE A 71 -5.61 21.05 -10.15
CA ILE A 71 -5.89 19.61 -10.21
C ILE A 71 -5.52 18.87 -8.92
N MET A 72 -4.77 19.50 -8.02
CA MET A 72 -4.38 18.89 -6.75
C MET A 72 -5.56 18.74 -5.80
N ASN A 73 -5.54 17.68 -5.00
CA ASN A 73 -6.40 17.56 -3.84
C ASN A 73 -5.72 18.16 -2.61
N GLU A 74 -6.27 19.26 -2.09
CA GLU A 74 -5.80 19.93 -0.87
C GLU A 74 -6.08 19.14 0.41
N ASN A 75 -7.09 18.27 0.39
CA ASN A 75 -7.48 17.44 1.54
C ASN A 75 -6.61 16.18 1.63
N VAL A 76 -5.33 16.39 1.93
CA VAL A 76 -4.36 15.30 2.06
C VAL A 76 -4.68 14.46 3.29
N VAL A 77 -5.02 13.19 3.09
CA VAL A 77 -5.17 12.24 4.18
C VAL A 77 -3.80 11.87 4.73
N MET A 78 -3.58 12.23 5.99
CA MET A 78 -2.31 12.09 6.70
C MET A 78 -2.42 11.12 7.86
N MET A 79 -1.33 10.41 8.18
CA MET A 79 -1.25 9.52 9.33
C MET A 79 0.16 9.37 9.90
N LEU A 80 0.24 8.91 11.15
CA LEU A 80 1.51 8.64 11.82
C LEU A 80 2.13 7.31 11.36
N PRO A 81 3.46 7.11 11.48
CA PRO A 81 4.16 5.94 10.94
C PRO A 81 3.74 4.62 11.61
N ASN A 82 3.33 4.70 12.88
CA ASN A 82 2.88 3.55 13.67
C ASN A 82 1.39 3.23 13.48
N THR A 83 0.68 3.98 12.64
CA THR A 83 -0.71 3.67 12.28
C THR A 83 -0.77 2.30 11.63
N SER A 84 -1.75 1.47 12.01
CA SER A 84 -1.88 0.13 11.42
C SER A 84 -2.23 0.20 9.94
N VAL A 85 -1.69 -0.72 9.13
CA VAL A 85 -2.03 -0.87 7.71
C VAL A 85 -3.54 -1.01 7.50
N LYS A 86 -4.23 -1.75 8.38
CA LYS A 86 -5.68 -1.90 8.32
C LYS A 86 -6.39 -0.54 8.37
N VAL A 87 -6.01 0.32 9.31
CA VAL A 87 -6.58 1.67 9.44
C VAL A 87 -6.25 2.52 8.21
N ALA A 88 -5.03 2.40 7.68
CA ALA A 88 -4.65 3.11 6.45
C ALA A 88 -5.53 2.71 5.26
N ILE A 89 -5.69 1.40 5.02
CA ILE A 89 -6.56 0.87 3.97
C ILE A 89 -8.01 1.30 4.18
N GLN A 90 -8.52 1.25 5.41
CA GLN A 90 -9.87 1.74 5.71
C GLN A 90 -10.04 3.21 5.35
N LYS A 91 -9.06 4.07 5.70
CA LYS A 91 -9.09 5.49 5.33
C LYS A 91 -9.01 5.69 3.82
N MET A 92 -8.20 4.91 3.11
CA MET A 92 -8.14 4.93 1.65
C MET A 92 -9.51 4.61 1.03
N LEU A 93 -10.17 3.55 1.51
CA LEU A 93 -11.50 3.13 1.03
C LEU A 93 -12.59 4.16 1.35
N GLU A 94 -12.61 4.68 2.58
CA GLU A 94 -13.58 5.70 3.03
C GLU A 94 -13.50 6.97 2.19
N ASN A 95 -12.28 7.44 1.90
CA ASN A 95 -12.05 8.67 1.15
C ASN A 95 -11.97 8.44 -0.36
N LYS A 96 -12.08 7.18 -0.84
CA LYS A 96 -11.92 6.79 -2.24
C LYS A 96 -10.59 7.26 -2.85
N ILE A 97 -9.53 7.20 -2.07
CA ILE A 97 -8.16 7.54 -2.48
C ILE A 97 -7.30 6.28 -2.50
N SER A 98 -6.20 6.31 -3.24
CA SER A 98 -5.28 5.17 -3.35
C SER A 98 -3.89 5.43 -2.77
N SER A 99 -3.75 6.51 -2.01
CA SER A 99 -2.56 6.79 -1.20
C SER A 99 -2.90 7.63 0.03
N VAL A 100 -1.99 7.59 1.01
CA VAL A 100 -1.99 8.43 2.21
C VAL A 100 -0.58 8.90 2.49
N VAL A 101 -0.45 10.11 2.99
CA VAL A 101 0.84 10.69 3.36
C VAL A 101 1.16 10.33 4.80
N VAL A 102 2.41 9.92 5.06
CA VAL A 102 2.88 9.56 6.39
C VAL A 102 3.80 10.64 6.92
N HIS A 103 3.49 11.14 8.10
CA HIS A 103 4.23 12.21 8.76
C HIS A 103 4.58 11.87 10.20
N GLU A 104 5.63 12.47 10.72
CA GLU A 104 6.01 12.43 12.13
C GLU A 104 5.19 13.44 12.95
N VAL A 105 5.28 13.31 14.27
CA VAL A 105 4.57 14.19 15.22
C VAL A 105 5.04 15.65 15.10
N ASP A 106 6.28 15.88 14.67
CA ASP A 106 6.84 17.21 14.42
C ASP A 106 6.36 17.83 13.09
N GLY A 107 5.57 17.10 12.30
CA GLY A 107 5.05 17.52 11.00
C GLY A 107 5.94 17.17 9.81
N SER A 108 7.09 16.54 10.03
CA SER A 108 7.98 16.08 8.96
C SER A 108 7.35 14.97 8.15
N ILE A 109 7.40 15.07 6.82
CA ILE A 109 6.90 14.03 5.93
C ILE A 109 7.96 12.94 5.78
N VAL A 110 7.60 11.72 6.15
CA VAL A 110 8.54 10.59 6.20
C VAL A 110 8.23 9.50 5.19
N GLY A 111 7.03 9.48 4.63
CA GLY A 111 6.70 8.51 3.60
C GLY A 111 5.34 8.71 2.94
N ILE A 112 5.07 7.83 1.98
CA ILE A 112 3.77 7.65 1.37
C ILE A 112 3.42 6.17 1.38
N PHE A 113 2.18 5.85 1.77
CA PHE A 113 1.64 4.49 1.69
C PHE A 113 0.56 4.46 0.61
N THR A 114 0.66 3.52 -0.31
CA THR A 114 -0.14 3.45 -1.54
C THR A 114 -0.85 2.11 -1.68
N SER A 115 -1.72 1.99 -2.68
CA SER A 115 -2.34 0.70 -3.07
C SER A 115 -1.29 -0.37 -3.41
N THR A 116 -0.14 0.00 -3.99
CA THR A 116 0.97 -0.91 -4.25
C THR A 116 1.51 -1.52 -2.96
N ASP A 117 1.72 -0.70 -1.93
CA ASP A 117 2.19 -1.17 -0.62
C ASP A 117 1.14 -2.06 0.06
N ALA A 118 -0.14 -1.72 -0.07
CA ALA A 118 -1.25 -2.56 0.39
C ALA A 118 -1.28 -3.92 -0.33
N MET A 119 -0.94 -3.99 -1.62
CA MET A 119 -0.83 -5.26 -2.36
C MET A 119 0.34 -6.10 -1.85
N VAL A 120 1.48 -5.50 -1.49
CA VAL A 120 2.60 -6.23 -0.86
C VAL A 120 2.16 -6.86 0.48
N VAL A 121 1.40 -6.11 1.26
CA VAL A 121 0.81 -6.61 2.52
C VAL A 121 -0.12 -7.79 2.24
N LEU A 122 -1.00 -7.67 1.25
CA LEU A 122 -1.93 -8.74 0.86
C LEU A 122 -1.18 -10.00 0.40
N ASN A 123 -0.14 -9.84 -0.43
CA ASN A 123 0.68 -10.98 -0.88
C ASN A 123 1.31 -11.69 0.31
N SER A 124 1.86 -10.93 1.26
CA SER A 124 2.46 -11.49 2.49
C SER A 124 1.43 -12.27 3.34
N MET A 125 0.16 -11.83 3.34
CA MET A 125 -0.92 -12.55 4.02
C MET A 125 -1.30 -13.84 3.28
N ILE A 126 -1.32 -13.82 1.94
CA ILE A 126 -1.59 -15.01 1.12
C ILE A 126 -0.50 -16.05 1.37
N ASP A 127 0.78 -15.66 1.30
CA ASP A 127 1.92 -16.54 1.56
C ASP A 127 1.84 -17.21 2.95
N PHE A 128 1.44 -16.43 3.96
CA PHE A 128 1.23 -16.94 5.32
C PHE A 128 0.10 -17.99 5.38
N LEU A 129 -1.04 -17.70 4.76
CA LEU A 129 -2.19 -18.61 4.72
C LEU A 129 -1.86 -19.90 3.95
N GLU A 130 -1.17 -19.79 2.82
CA GLU A 130 -0.73 -20.96 2.04
C GLU A 130 0.26 -21.82 2.82
N GLY A 131 1.21 -21.20 3.54
CA GLY A 131 2.16 -21.93 4.39
C GLY A 131 1.47 -22.71 5.51
N ASP A 132 0.46 -22.15 6.15
CA ASP A 132 -0.31 -22.83 7.19
C ASP A 132 -1.27 -23.89 6.62
N LEU A 133 -1.85 -23.65 5.44
CA LEU A 133 -2.63 -24.65 4.69
C LEU A 133 -1.75 -25.83 4.24
N LEU A 134 -0.51 -25.57 3.82
CA LEU A 134 0.46 -26.61 3.47
C LEU A 134 0.81 -27.45 4.69
N LYS A 135 1.07 -26.84 5.85
CA LYS A 135 1.27 -27.56 7.11
C LYS A 135 0.05 -28.40 7.48
N ALA A 136 -1.16 -27.84 7.40
CA ALA A 136 -2.39 -28.56 7.72
C ALA A 136 -2.63 -29.76 6.77
N ARG A 137 -2.42 -29.58 5.46
CA ARG A 137 -2.49 -30.66 4.47
C ARG A 137 -1.43 -31.73 4.69
N PHE A 138 -0.20 -31.32 5.00
CA PHE A 138 0.90 -32.23 5.29
C PHE A 138 0.65 -33.04 6.57
N TRP A 139 0.14 -32.41 7.63
CA TRP A 139 -0.28 -33.10 8.85
C TRP A 139 -1.44 -34.08 8.61
N ASN A 140 -2.44 -33.70 7.82
CA ASN A 140 -3.52 -34.62 7.44
C ASN A 140 -3.01 -35.81 6.61
N PHE A 141 -2.03 -35.58 5.73
CA PHE A 141 -1.37 -36.63 4.97
C PHE A 141 -0.61 -37.61 5.89
N LEU A 142 0.24 -37.10 6.79
CA LEU A 142 0.97 -37.92 7.77
C LEU A 142 0.03 -38.73 8.67
N ASN A 143 -1.07 -38.14 9.14
CA ASN A 143 -2.05 -38.84 9.97
C ASN A 143 -2.76 -39.96 9.19
N LYS A 144 -3.02 -39.76 7.88
CA LYS A 144 -3.64 -40.78 7.04
C LYS A 144 -2.70 -41.96 6.81
N GLU A 145 -1.42 -41.72 6.55
CA GLU A 145 -0.43 -42.80 6.42
C GLU A 145 -0.18 -43.54 7.74
N TYR A 146 -0.01 -42.80 8.84
CA TYR A 146 0.19 -43.40 10.17
C TYR A 146 -0.96 -44.32 10.56
N ASN A 147 -2.22 -43.89 10.35
CA ASN A 147 -3.39 -44.71 10.65
C ASN A 147 -3.51 -45.92 9.70
N SER A 148 -3.16 -45.77 8.42
CA SER A 148 -3.12 -46.88 7.46
C SER A 148 -2.11 -47.97 7.86
N VAL A 149 -0.91 -47.57 8.30
CA VAL A 149 0.12 -48.51 8.79
C VAL A 149 -0.33 -49.18 10.10
N LYS A 150 -0.92 -48.41 11.02
CA LYS A 150 -1.44 -48.92 12.30
C LYS A 150 -2.57 -49.93 12.12
N ASP A 151 -3.46 -49.70 11.17
CA ASP A 151 -4.55 -50.61 10.84
C ASP A 151 -4.06 -51.88 10.14
N GLY A 152 -3.02 -51.78 9.31
CA GLY A 152 -2.34 -52.94 8.72
C GLY A 152 -1.71 -53.87 9.76
N PHE A 153 -1.05 -53.31 10.77
CA PHE A 153 -0.48 -54.10 11.87
C PHE A 153 -1.53 -54.76 12.76
N LYS A 154 -2.67 -54.09 13.02
CA LYS A 154 -3.78 -54.70 13.78
C LYS A 154 -4.39 -55.92 13.09
N ARG A 155 -4.39 -55.96 11.75
CA ARG A 155 -4.87 -57.11 10.97
C ARG A 155 -3.88 -58.27 10.92
N LEU A 156 -2.61 -58.02 11.21
CA LEU A 156 -1.56 -59.05 11.22
C LEU A 156 -1.43 -59.76 12.57
N LEU A 157 -2.02 -59.18 13.62
CA LEU A 157 -1.97 -59.65 15.01
C LEU A 157 -3.33 -60.15 15.53
N ALA A 158 -4.35 -60.23 14.66
CA ALA A 158 -5.69 -60.77 14.93
C ALA A 158 -5.91 -62.04 14.10
#